data_AF-A0A3L6PG46-F1
#
_entry.id   AF-A0A3L6PG46-F1
#
_cell.length_a   1.000
_cell.length_b   1.000
_cell.length_c   1.000
_cell.angle_alpha   90.00
_cell.angle_beta   90.00
_cell.angle_gamma   90.00
#
_symmetry.space_group_name_H-M   'P 1'
#
loop_
_entity.id
_entity.type
_entity.pdbx_description
1 polymer ?
#
loop_
_entity_poly.entity_id
_entity_poly.type
_entity_poly.pdbx_seq_one_letter_code
_entity_poly.pdbx_strand_id
1 'polypeptide(L)'
;MTFEDNIVSGGPARECQRLPVHHVVRRLEEVAAVREGASARKTVSGTVQFALWDGFRTAKCGFVLFVQSATLEVLGVQRFDLPDNV
;
A
#
# COMPACT_ATOMS: atom_id res chain seq x y z
N MET A 1 1.54 -2.54 1.54
CA MET A 1 1.88 -1.13 1.23
C MET A 1 0.73 -0.23 1.66
N THR A 2 0.90 0.69 2.62
CA THR A 2 -0.17 1.61 3.07
C THR A 2 -0.10 2.96 2.37
N PHE A 3 -1.24 3.50 1.94
CA PHE A 3 -1.32 4.81 1.28
C PHE A 3 -2.12 5.85 2.08
N GLU A 4 -1.86 7.15 1.88
CA GLU A 4 -2.68 8.27 2.39
C GLU A 4 -2.94 9.27 1.24
N ASP A 5 -4.20 9.68 1.03
CA ASP A 5 -4.60 10.72 0.08
C ASP A 5 -4.56 12.15 0.70
N ASN A 6 -3.68 13.02 0.19
CA ASN A 6 -3.66 14.44 0.54
C ASN A 6 -4.30 15.31 -0.55
N ILE A 7 -5.37 16.05 -0.19
CA ILE A 7 -5.95 17.11 -1.03
C ILE A 7 -5.66 18.43 -0.32
N VAL A 8 -4.89 19.33 -0.95
CA VAL A 8 -4.65 20.69 -0.47
C VAL A 8 -5.12 21.66 -1.54
N SER A 9 -6.05 22.55 -1.20
CA SER A 9 -6.48 23.67 -2.04
C SER A 9 -6.02 25.01 -1.45
N GLY A 10 -5.33 25.83 -2.24
CA GLY A 10 -5.06 27.25 -1.93
C GLY A 10 -3.82 27.79 -2.64
N GLY A 11 -4.00 28.60 -3.70
CA GLY A 11 -2.92 29.26 -4.46
C GLY A 11 -2.42 30.58 -3.83
N PRO A 12 -1.79 31.52 -4.58
CA PRO A 12 -1.01 31.35 -5.81
C PRO A 12 0.48 31.75 -5.65
N ALA A 13 1.27 31.28 -6.64
CA ALA A 13 2.54 31.83 -7.14
C ALA A 13 3.82 31.69 -6.30
N ARG A 14 4.45 30.51 -6.33
CA ARG A 14 5.72 30.27 -7.07
C ARG A 14 5.73 28.82 -7.54
N GLU A 15 5.95 28.63 -8.84
CA GLU A 15 5.70 27.41 -9.59
C GLU A 15 6.70 26.29 -9.25
N CYS A 16 6.50 25.64 -8.10
CA CYS A 16 6.49 24.18 -8.09
C CYS A 16 5.02 23.82 -8.10
N GLN A 17 4.48 23.43 -9.26
CA GLN A 17 3.20 22.76 -9.31
C GLN A 17 3.36 21.51 -8.45
N ARG A 18 2.96 21.60 -7.17
CA ARG A 18 3.00 20.50 -6.22
C ARG A 18 2.02 19.49 -6.76
N LEU A 19 2.54 18.58 -7.58
CA LEU A 19 1.79 17.45 -8.10
C LEU A 19 1.14 16.80 -6.87
N PRO A 20 -0.20 16.66 -6.85
CA PRO A 20 -0.86 15.95 -5.77
C PRO A 20 -0.21 14.57 -5.66
N VAL A 21 0.46 14.31 -4.53
CA VAL A 21 0.93 12.97 -4.23
C VAL A 21 -0.31 12.20 -3.84
N HIS A 22 -0.91 11.54 -4.82
CA HIS A 22 -2.15 10.80 -4.61
C HIS A 22 -1.93 9.63 -3.63
N HIS A 23 -0.72 9.08 -3.56
CA HIS A 23 -0.48 7.85 -2.81
C HIS A 23 0.89 7.87 -2.11
N VAL A 24 0.93 8.21 -0.82
CA VAL A 24 2.15 8.16 0.01
C VAL A 24 2.32 6.79 0.66
N VAL A 25 3.37 6.05 0.31
CA VAL A 25 3.68 4.78 0.96
C VAL A 25 4.18 5.04 2.38
N ARG A 26 3.46 4.55 3.39
CA ARG A 26 3.91 4.65 4.79
C ARG A 26 4.62 3.42 5.31
N ARG A 27 4.27 2.23 4.82
CA ARG A 27 4.87 0.96 5.24
C ARG A 27 4.91 -0.03 4.08
N LEU A 28 6.01 -0.77 4.00
CA LEU A 28 6.18 -1.94 3.15
C LEU A 28 6.72 -3.08 4.00
N GLU A 29 6.10 -4.26 3.89
CA GLU A 29 6.45 -5.44 4.69
C GLU A 29 6.16 -6.69 3.86
N GLU A 30 7.05 -7.68 3.96
CA GLU A 30 6.87 -8.97 3.31
C GLU A 30 5.97 -9.85 4.17
N VAL A 31 4.82 -10.24 3.62
CA VAL A 31 3.80 -11.00 4.35
C VAL A 31 4.06 -12.51 4.32
N ALA A 32 4.63 -13.00 3.22
CA ALA A 32 5.00 -14.40 3.05
C ALA A 32 5.99 -14.57 1.89
N ALA A 33 6.94 -15.50 2.06
CA ALA A 33 7.87 -15.93 1.01
C ALA A 33 7.37 -17.23 0.35
N VAL A 34 7.26 -17.24 -0.98
CA VAL A 34 7.01 -18.47 -1.73
C VAL A 34 8.35 -19.05 -2.19
N ARG A 35 8.71 -20.22 -1.67
CA ARG A 35 9.96 -20.91 -2.05
C ARG A 35 9.82 -21.63 -3.39
N GLU A 36 10.93 -21.79 -4.10
CA GLU A 36 10.99 -22.67 -5.26
C GLU A 36 10.52 -24.09 -4.91
N GLY A 37 9.70 -24.68 -5.78
CA GLY A 37 9.05 -25.97 -5.55
C GLY A 37 7.71 -25.91 -4.81
N ALA A 38 7.20 -24.72 -4.47
CA ALA A 38 5.83 -24.56 -4.00
C ALA A 38 4.82 -24.95 -5.11
N SER A 39 3.88 -25.84 -4.78
CA SER A 39 2.82 -26.23 -5.72
C SER A 39 1.95 -25.03 -6.09
N ALA A 40 1.64 -24.87 -7.38
CA ALA A 40 0.78 -23.81 -7.90
C ALA A 40 -0.63 -23.75 -7.25
N ARG A 41 -1.04 -24.82 -6.56
CA ARG A 41 -2.33 -24.89 -5.86
C ARG A 41 -2.26 -24.60 -4.36
N LYS A 42 -1.07 -24.39 -3.80
CA LYS A 42 -0.95 -24.08 -2.37
C LYS A 42 -1.45 -22.66 -2.10
N THR A 43 -2.42 -22.56 -1.20
CA THR A 43 -2.81 -21.27 -0.62
C THR A 43 -1.69 -20.77 0.28
N VAL A 44 -1.29 -19.52 0.08
CA VAL A 44 -0.35 -18.81 0.94
C VAL A 44 -1.16 -17.82 1.77
N SER A 45 -1.00 -17.89 3.08
CA SER A 45 -1.66 -17.01 4.03
C SER A 45 -0.62 -16.39 4.96
N GLY A 46 -0.79 -15.12 5.27
CA GLY A 46 0.00 -14.43 6.28
C GLY A 46 -0.82 -13.34 6.93
N THR A 47 -0.34 -12.85 8.06
CA THR A 47 -1.00 -11.81 8.84
C THR A 47 -0.03 -10.65 9.01
N VAL A 48 -0.51 -9.44 8.78
CA VAL A 48 0.26 -8.21 9.02
C VAL A 48 -0.41 -7.45 10.15
N GLN A 49 0.41 -7.02 11.11
CA GLN A 49 0.00 -6.11 12.16
C GLN A 49 0.87 -4.86 12.06
N PHE A 50 0.24 -3.69 12.09
CA PHE A 50 0.94 -2.42 12.09
C PHE A 50 0.19 -1.44 12.98
N ALA A 51 0.94 -0.57 13.65
CA ALA A 51 0.36 0.53 14.40
C ALA A 51 -0.14 1.61 13.44
N LEU A 52 -1.31 2.16 13.73
CA LEU A 52 -1.79 3.39 13.11
C LEU A 52 -0.94 4.57 13.59
N TRP A 53 -0.80 5.58 12.73
CA TRP A 53 -0.06 6.80 13.01
C TRP A 53 -1.00 7.96 13.31
N ASP A 54 -0.48 9.04 13.88
CA ASP A 54 -1.27 10.23 14.19
C ASP A 54 -1.81 10.90 12.92
N GLY A 55 -3.11 11.23 12.92
CA GLY A 55 -3.81 11.74 11.74
C GLY A 55 -4.19 10.66 10.70
N PHE A 56 -4.14 9.38 11.04
CA PHE A 56 -4.68 8.30 10.21
C PHE A 56 -6.16 8.52 9.88
N ARG A 57 -6.52 8.35 8.60
CA ARG A 57 -7.89 8.48 8.11
C ARG A 57 -8.24 7.28 7.24
N THR A 58 -9.06 6.37 7.76
CA THR A 58 -9.54 5.16 7.06
C THR A 58 -10.03 5.45 5.64
N ALA A 59 -10.88 6.47 5.47
CA ALA A 59 -11.44 6.88 4.17
C ALA A 59 -10.41 7.29 3.10
N LYS A 60 -9.15 7.50 3.48
CA LYS A 60 -8.05 7.93 2.60
C LYS A 60 -6.90 6.95 2.61
N CYS A 61 -7.05 5.83 3.31
CA CYS A 61 -6.01 4.85 3.50
C CYS A 61 -6.45 3.48 2.97
N GLY A 62 -5.50 2.73 2.44
CA GLY A 62 -5.72 1.37 1.97
C GLY A 62 -4.44 0.56 2.01
N PHE A 63 -4.55 -0.73 1.77
CA PHE A 63 -3.44 -1.64 1.54
C PHE A 63 -3.34 -2.02 0.08
N VAL A 64 -2.11 -2.12 -0.41
CA VAL A 64 -1.80 -2.86 -1.61
C VAL A 64 -0.98 -4.08 -1.23
N LEU A 65 -1.46 -5.24 -1.67
CA LEU A 65 -0.75 -6.50 -1.69
C LEU A 65 -0.26 -6.73 -3.12
N PHE A 66 0.99 -7.12 -3.26
CA PHE A 66 1.54 -7.49 -4.55
C PHE A 66 2.41 -8.73 -4.41
N VAL A 67 2.50 -9.49 -5.50
CA VAL A 67 3.40 -10.63 -5.61
C VAL A 67 4.58 -10.19 -6.46
N GLN A 68 5.78 -10.35 -5.92
CA GLN A 68 7.02 -9.99 -6.59
C GLN A 68 7.86 -11.25 -6.82
N SER A 69 8.47 -11.35 -7.99
CA SER A 69 9.44 -12.40 -8.31
C SER A 69 10.82 -12.08 -7.69
N ALA A 70 11.74 -13.05 -7.73
CA ALA A 70 13.13 -12.82 -7.36
C ALA A 70 13.85 -11.80 -8.27
N THR A 71 13.35 -11.57 -9.50
CA THR A 71 13.83 -10.55 -10.44
C THR A 71 13.22 -9.16 -10.17
N LEU A 72 12.51 -9.00 -9.06
CA LEU A 72 11.82 -7.78 -8.64
C LEU A 72 10.62 -7.38 -9.52
N GLU A 73 10.17 -8.27 -10.41
CA GLU A 73 9.00 -8.03 -11.26
C GLU A 73 7.71 -8.25 -10.46
N VAL A 74 6.75 -7.34 -10.62
CA VAL A 74 5.43 -7.48 -9.99
C VAL A 74 4.56 -8.38 -10.87
N LEU A 75 4.24 -9.56 -10.36
CA LEU A 75 3.43 -10.58 -11.06
C LEU A 75 1.93 -10.36 -10.88
N GLY A 76 1.53 -9.66 -9.81
CA GLY A 76 0.13 -9.37 -9.53
C GLY A 76 -0.01 -8.34 -8.42
N VAL A 77 -1.12 -7.61 -8.44
CA VAL A 77 -1.43 -6.56 -7.48
C VAL A 77 -2.90 -6.62 -7.10
N GLN A 78 -3.18 -6.39 -5.82
CA GLN A 78 -4.52 -6.28 -5.29
C GLN A 78 -4.56 -5.10 -4.31
N ARG A 79 -5.53 -4.22 -4.51
CA ARG A 79 -5.84 -3.15 -3.57
C ARG A 79 -6.98 -3.59 -2.64
N PHE A 80 -6.85 -3.23 -1.38
CA PHE A 80 -7.85 -3.37 -0.34
C PHE A 80 -8.03 -2.01 0.33
N ASP A 81 -9.25 -1.49 0.34
CA ASP A 81 -9.55 -0.32 1.14
C ASP A 81 -9.77 -0.74 2.60
N LEU A 82 -9.41 0.13 3.53
CA LEU A 82 -9.61 -0.11 4.96
C LEU A 82 -11.10 0.00 5.30
N PRO A 83 -11.65 -0.90 6.13
CA PRO A 83 -13.01 -0.73 6.62
C PRO A 83 -13.11 0.48 7.55
N ASP A 84 -14.29 1.10 7.60
CA ASP A 84 -14.50 2.39 8.28
C ASP A 84 -14.27 2.34 9.81
N ASN A 85 -14.24 1.14 10.39
CA ASN A 85 -14.20 0.88 11.83
C ASN A 85 -12.84 0.42 12.36
N VAL A 86 -11.74 0.79 11.69
CA VAL A 86 -10.34 0.51 12.12
C VAL A 86 -9.77 1.60 12.99
#